data_AF-A0A3D1ZDG2-F1
#
_entry.id   AF-A0A3D1ZDG2-F1
#
_cell.length_a   1.000
_cell.length_b   1.000
_cell.length_c   1.000
_cell.angle_alpha   90.00
_cell.angle_beta   90.00
_cell.angle_gamma   90.00
#
_symmetry.space_group_name_H-M   'P 1'
#
loop_
_entity.id
_entity.type
_entity.pdbx_description
1 polymer ?
#
loop_
_entity_poly.entity_id
_entity_poly.type
_entity_poly.pdbx_seq_one_letter_code
_entity_poly.pdbx_strand_id
1 'polypeptide(L)' 'MIDPIMVEKPNPSHPFGVKGVGEANIAPPLGALSNAVHDATGVRMRNLPMNPASVLKALQEKR' A
#
# COMPACT_ATOMS: atom_id res chain seq x y z
N MET A 1 1.88 11.44 -8.66
CA MET A 1 1.73 10.69 -9.92
C MET A 1 2.02 9.23 -9.62
N ILE A 2 1.22 8.29 -10.14
CA ILE A 2 1.46 6.84 -9.97
C ILE A 2 2.27 6.37 -11.18
N ASP A 3 3.40 5.69 -10.94
CA ASP A 3 4.24 5.11 -11.98
C ASP A 3 4.08 3.58 -12.01
N PRO A 4 3.35 3.01 -12.99
CA PRO A 4 3.13 1.58 -13.07
C PRO A 4 4.31 0.85 -13.73
N ILE A 5 4.80 -0.20 -13.06
CA ILE A 5 5.82 -1.09 -13.62
C ILE A 5 5.16 -2.39 -14.08
N MET A 6 5.25 -2.69 -15.38
CA MET A 6 4.76 -3.96 -15.93
C MET A 6 5.77 -5.08 -15.64
N VAL A 7 5.34 -6.12 -14.94
CA VAL A 7 6.17 -7.30 -14.65
C VAL A 7 5.55 -8.51 -15.32
N GLU A 8 6.29 -9.09 -16.26
CA GLU A 8 5.84 -10.24 -17.03
C GLU A 8 6.39 -11.53 -16.43
N LYS A 9 5.49 -12.35 -15.87
CA LYS A 9 5.78 -13.73 -15.48
C LYS A 9 4.66 -14.61 -15.98
N PRO A 10 4.85 -15.40 -17.07
CA PRO A 10 3.78 -16.20 -17.66
C PRO A 10 3.14 -17.17 -16.67
N ASN A 11 1.82 -17.34 -16.77
CA ASN A 11 1.06 -18.43 -16.13
C ASN A 11 1.09 -19.67 -17.03
N PRO A 12 1.75 -20.78 -16.64
CA PRO A 12 1.84 -21.98 -17.48
C PRO A 12 0.48 -22.63 -17.76
N SER A 13 -0.54 -22.33 -16.95
CA SER A 13 -1.89 -22.90 -17.10
C SER A 13 -2.83 -22.08 -17.98
N HIS A 14 -2.40 -20.92 -18.51
CA HIS A 14 -3.24 -20.06 -19.35
C HIS A 14 -2.71 -20.02 -20.79
N PRO A 15 -3.55 -20.17 -21.84
CA PRO A 15 -3.09 -20.24 -23.24
C PRO A 15 -2.22 -19.07 -23.71
N PHE A 16 -2.44 -17.89 -23.14
CA PHE A 16 -1.67 -16.67 -23.41
C PHE A 16 -0.72 -16.25 -22.28
N GLY A 17 -0.56 -17.06 -21.24
CA GLY A 17 0.31 -16.74 -20.09
C GLY A 17 -0.14 -15.58 -19.21
N VAL A 18 -1.28 -14.93 -19.49
CA VAL A 18 -1.76 -13.76 -18.74
C VAL A 18 -2.25 -14.10 -17.32
N LYS A 19 -2.27 -13.07 -16.46
CA LYS A 19 -2.74 -13.13 -15.07
C LYS A 19 -3.69 -11.97 -14.78
N GLY A 20 -4.61 -12.17 -13.84
CA GLY A 20 -5.49 -11.11 -13.36
C GLY A 20 -4.71 -10.04 -12.60
N VAL A 21 -4.99 -8.76 -12.88
CA VAL A 21 -4.30 -7.61 -12.28
C VAL A 21 -5.25 -6.59 -11.61
N GLY A 22 -6.57 -6.80 -11.72
CA GLY A 22 -7.56 -5.85 -11.19
C GLY A 22 -7.49 -5.68 -9.68
N GLU A 23 -7.45 -6.79 -8.94
CA GLU A 23 -7.44 -6.78 -7.47
C GLU A 23 -6.02 -6.79 -6.89
N ALA A 24 -5.05 -7.37 -7.59
CA ALA A 24 -3.68 -7.53 -7.09
C ALA A 24 -3.04 -6.18 -6.68
N ASN A 25 -3.42 -5.09 -7.35
CA ASN A 25 -2.84 -3.77 -7.17
C ASN A 25 -3.58 -2.88 -6.15
N ILE A 26 -4.78 -3.28 -5.68
CA ILE A 26 -5.58 -2.44 -4.76
C ILE A 26 -5.17 -2.60 -3.29
N ALA A 27 -4.72 -3.80 -2.89
CA ALA A 27 -4.34 -4.09 -1.52
C ALA A 27 -2.97 -3.50 -1.10
N PRO A 28 -1.89 -3.57 -1.92
CA PRO A 28 -0.55 -3.13 -1.51
C PRO A 28 -0.42 -1.65 -1.11
N PRO A 29 -1.09 -0.67 -1.76
CA PRO A 29 -0.97 0.75 -1.41
C PRO A 29 -1.27 1.07 0.06
N LEU A 30 -2.22 0.34 0.68
CA LEU A 30 -2.61 0.57 2.08
C LEU A 30 -1.44 0.28 3.05
N GLY A 31 -0.75 -0.84 2.85
CA GLY A 31 0.42 -1.22 3.63
C GLY A 31 1.63 -0.33 3.33
N ALA A 32 1.85 0.00 2.06
CA ALA A 32 2.93 0.89 1.63
C ALA A 32 2.80 2.28 2.27
N LEU A 33 1.60 2.87 2.29
CA LEU A 33 1.34 4.15 2.95
C LEU A 33 1.56 4.08 4.46
N SER A 34 1.12 3.00 5.14
CA SER A 34 1.33 2.86 6.59
C SER A 34 2.82 2.76 6.93
N ASN A 35 3.60 2.06 6.12
CA ASN A 35 5.05 2.00 6.26
C ASN A 35 5.71 3.35 5.99
N ALA A 36 5.27 4.10 4.97
CA ALA A 36 5.79 5.44 4.68
C ALA A 36 5.51 6.44 5.81
N VAL A 37 4.31 6.40 6.41
CA VAL A 37 4.00 7.23 7.60
C VAL A 37 4.90 6.86 8.77
N HIS A 38 5.10 5.56 9.02
CA HIS A 38 6.01 5.10 10.06
C HIS A 38 7.45 5.51 9.81
N ASP A 39 7.95 5.42 8.58
CA ASP A 39 9.29 5.84 8.20
C ASP A 39 9.49 7.36 8.44
N ALA A 40 8.52 8.18 8.04
CA ALA A 40 8.60 9.64 8.17
C ALA A 40 8.44 10.15 9.61
N THR A 41 7.72 9.44 10.48
CA THR A 41 7.28 9.97 11.79
C THR A 41 7.67 9.09 12.98
N GLY A 42 8.07 7.84 12.72
CA GLY A 42 8.22 6.77 13.70
C GLY A 42 6.92 6.38 14.42
N VAL A 43 5.74 6.73 13.90
CA VAL A 43 4.43 6.30 14.43
C VAL A 43 3.91 5.13 13.61
N ARG A 44 3.52 4.02 14.27
CA ARG A 44 2.91 2.89 13.58
C ARG A 44 1.40 3.03 13.52
N MET A 45 0.86 3.41 12.36
CA MET A 45 -0.57 3.40 12.11
C MET A 45 -1.08 1.96 11.88
N ARG A 46 -2.00 1.50 12.73
CA ARG A 46 -2.60 0.15 12.64
C ARG A 46 -4.05 0.13 12.18
N ASN A 47 -4.67 1.30 12.07
CA ASN A 47 -6.06 1.46 11.68
C ASN A 47 -6.16 2.32 10.43
N LEU A 48 -7.05 1.92 9.52
CA LEU A 48 -7.42 2.68 8.34
C LEU A 48 -8.83 3.28 8.55
N PRO A 49 -9.15 4.43 7.95
CA PRO A 49 -8.26 5.26 7.13
C PRO A 49 -7.26 6.08 7.96
N MET A 50 -6.04 6.27 7.44
CA MET A 50 -5.05 7.20 8.01
C MET A 50 -5.32 8.63 7.54
N ASN A 51 -6.50 9.16 7.88
CA ASN A 51 -6.83 10.55 7.57
C ASN A 51 -5.99 11.53 8.41
N PRO A 52 -5.92 12.82 8.03
CA PRO A 52 -5.07 13.80 8.73
C PRO A 52 -5.34 13.90 10.25
N ALA A 53 -6.60 13.81 10.68
CA ALA A 53 -6.97 13.87 12.10
C ALA A 53 -6.45 12.65 12.88
N SER A 54 -6.58 11.45 12.30
CA SER A 54 -6.04 10.21 12.89
C SER A 54 -4.52 10.24 12.99
N VAL A 55 -3.83 10.75 11.97
CA VAL A 55 -2.37 10.89 11.99
C VAL A 55 -1.93 11.94 13.01
N LEU A 56 -2.58 13.11 13.04
CA LEU A 56 -2.28 14.17 13.99
C LEU A 56 -2.45 13.70 15.44
N LYS A 57 -3.54 12.98 15.72
CA LYS A 57 -3.78 12.39 17.05
C LYS A 57 -2.64 11.43 17.43
N ALA A 58 -2.26 10.52 16.54
CA ALA A 58 -1.20 9.56 16.83
C ALA A 58 0.18 10.23 17.01
N LEU A 59 0.44 11.34 16.33
CA LEU A 59 1.65 12.17 16.54
C LEU A 59 1.65 12.85 17.92
N GLN A 60 0.48 13.31 18.39
CA GLN A 60 0.33 13.94 19.70
C GLN A 60 0.48 12.92 20.83
N GLU A 61 -0.06 11.71 20.68
CA GLU A 61 0.04 10.63 21.69
C GLU A 61 1.48 10.08 21.85
N LYS A 62 2.33 10.25 20.83
CA LYS A 62 3.74 9.86 20.89
C LYS A 62 4.63 10.86 21.63
N ARG A 63 4.21 12.12 21.75
CA ARG A 63 4.94 13.16 22.48
C ARG A 63 4.83 12.95 23.98
#